data_AF-A0A5N7ZEK5-F1
#
_entry.id   AF-A0A5N7ZEK5-F1
#
_cell.length_a   1.000
_cell.length_b   1.000
_cell.length_c   1.000
_cell.angle_alpha   90.00
_cell.angle_beta   90.00
_cell.angle_gamma   90.00
#
_symmetry.space_group_name_H-M   'P 1'
#
loop_
_entity.id
_entity.type
_entity.pdbx_description
1 polymer ?
#
loop_
_entity_poly.entity_id
_entity_poly.type
_entity_poly.pdbx_seq_one_letter_code
_entity_poly.pdbx_strand_id
1 'polypeptide(L)'
;MNTKNELPEGVAKMPIINIEGCDFIVDVAKFELREQANPDNTIDIFDMDETDDGYAFNYSPAKRNLSSNLRGPDTVRIEIPELVILDPEGMSRQYNVKDLNGKTDYDLRVNPEAFHNRVDKGKLPEIQIEGHTFYVDLRMDKLRPKDDFISDGIRFSDIENYLDEQRDIYIIPYDPRKREFTDIDYETITEIPKDLVVIEIPTDYKLDPIGWNRLHGYPPTYGLKEVGLPLNFVASRATMEDIFVPQKIKENIESMKKQTDNPSNSVGKSRKI
;
A
#
# COMPACT_ATOMS: atom_id res chain seq x y z
N MET A 1 -37.41 -29.49 -17.22
CA MET A 1 -36.24 -29.18 -18.06
C MET A 1 -35.23 -28.50 -17.17
N ASN A 2 -34.19 -29.23 -16.75
CA ASN A 2 -33.09 -28.70 -15.94
C ASN A 2 -31.95 -28.33 -16.89
N THR A 3 -31.75 -27.04 -17.14
CA THR A 3 -30.54 -26.57 -17.83
C THR A 3 -29.47 -26.32 -16.77
N LYS A 4 -28.53 -27.26 -16.67
CA LYS A 4 -27.23 -27.00 -16.05
C LYS A 4 -26.54 -25.91 -16.88
N ASN A 5 -26.27 -24.77 -16.27
CA ASN A 5 -25.28 -23.82 -16.77
C ASN A 5 -23.90 -24.46 -16.58
N GLU A 6 -23.45 -25.22 -17.58
CA GLU A 6 -22.04 -25.61 -17.65
C GLU A 6 -21.26 -24.40 -18.18
N LEU A 7 -20.29 -23.95 -17.38
CA LEU A 7 -19.33 -22.91 -17.77
C LEU A 7 -18.56 -23.40 -19.01
N PRO A 8 -18.21 -22.51 -19.96
CA PRO A 8 -17.49 -22.87 -21.17
C PRO A 8 -16.16 -23.57 -20.85
N GLU A 9 -15.82 -24.59 -21.66
CA GLU A 9 -14.56 -25.34 -21.54
C GLU A 9 -13.35 -24.39 -21.52
N GLY A 10 -12.54 -24.50 -20.46
CA GLY A 10 -11.31 -23.71 -20.28
C GLY A 10 -11.33 -22.69 -19.14
N VAL A 11 -12.48 -22.41 -18.53
CA VAL A 11 -12.54 -21.66 -17.26
C VAL A 11 -12.53 -22.65 -16.11
N ALA A 12 -11.38 -22.76 -15.42
CA ALA A 12 -11.31 -23.56 -14.20
C ALA A 12 -12.37 -23.05 -13.20
N LYS A 13 -13.18 -23.98 -12.69
CA LYS A 13 -14.24 -23.64 -11.74
C LYS A 13 -13.60 -23.25 -10.42
N MET A 14 -13.79 -21.99 -10.00
CA MET A 14 -13.33 -21.53 -8.68
C MET A 14 -13.99 -22.37 -7.57
N PRO A 15 -13.23 -22.78 -6.54
CA PRO A 15 -13.76 -23.61 -5.47
C PRO A 15 -14.71 -22.80 -4.59
N ILE A 16 -15.61 -23.52 -3.94
CA ILE A 16 -16.62 -22.97 -3.04
C ILE A 16 -16.42 -23.61 -1.68
N ILE A 17 -16.40 -22.79 -0.64
CA ILE A 17 -16.42 -23.22 0.76
C ILE A 17 -17.71 -22.78 1.42
N ASN A 18 -18.21 -23.56 2.39
CA ASN A 18 -19.37 -23.21 3.17
C ASN A 18 -18.92 -22.68 4.55
N ILE A 19 -19.35 -21.47 4.89
CA ILE A 19 -19.10 -20.84 6.19
C ILE A 19 -20.45 -20.54 6.81
N GLU A 20 -20.77 -21.24 7.90
CA GLU A 20 -22.02 -21.04 8.66
C GLU A 20 -23.29 -21.07 7.77
N GLY A 21 -23.35 -21.98 6.79
CA GLY A 21 -24.49 -22.14 5.88
C GLY A 21 -24.52 -21.13 4.72
N CYS A 22 -23.47 -20.35 4.52
CA CYS A 22 -23.31 -19.45 3.38
C CYS A 22 -22.15 -19.92 2.49
N ASP A 23 -22.40 -19.97 1.17
CA ASP A 23 -21.40 -20.39 0.19
C ASP A 23 -20.56 -19.20 -0.29
N PHE A 24 -19.24 -19.34 -0.18
CA PHE A 24 -18.26 -18.37 -0.65
C PHE A 24 -17.39 -18.98 -1.75
N ILE A 25 -17.21 -18.23 -2.83
CA ILE A 25 -16.23 -18.51 -3.87
C ILE A 25 -14.86 -18.05 -3.36
N VAL A 26 -13.85 -18.92 -3.47
CA VAL A 26 -12.46 -18.55 -3.20
C VAL A 26 -11.89 -17.90 -4.46
N ASP A 27 -11.61 -16.59 -4.41
CA ASP A 27 -11.04 -15.83 -5.52
C ASP A 27 -9.57 -15.51 -5.22
N VAL A 28 -8.68 -16.44 -5.60
CA VAL A 28 -7.23 -16.30 -5.39
C VAL A 28 -6.66 -15.09 -6.12
N ALA A 29 -7.22 -14.72 -7.27
CA ALA A 29 -6.72 -13.60 -8.06
C ALA A 29 -6.87 -12.26 -7.32
N LYS A 30 -7.88 -12.17 -6.45
CA LYS A 30 -8.14 -10.99 -5.61
C LYS A 30 -7.83 -11.19 -4.13
N PHE A 31 -7.43 -12.39 -3.72
CA PHE A 31 -7.24 -12.74 -2.30
C PHE A 31 -8.49 -12.47 -1.46
N GLU A 32 -9.66 -12.88 -1.95
CA GLU A 32 -10.92 -12.68 -1.23
C GLU A 32 -11.80 -13.93 -1.21
N LEU A 33 -12.63 -14.03 -0.18
CA LEU A 33 -13.83 -14.85 -0.20
C LEU A 33 -14.99 -14.00 -0.69
N ARG A 34 -15.65 -14.41 -1.77
CA ARG A 34 -16.81 -13.70 -2.34
C ARG A 34 -18.08 -14.49 -2.14
N GLU A 35 -19.09 -13.91 -1.48
CA GLU A 35 -20.37 -14.59 -1.29
C GLU A 35 -21.01 -14.93 -2.64
N GLN A 36 -21.40 -16.19 -2.83
CA GLN A 36 -21.95 -16.65 -4.10
C GLN A 36 -23.31 -16.01 -4.42
N ALA A 37 -24.13 -15.77 -3.40
CA ALA A 37 -25.46 -15.18 -3.55
C ALA A 37 -25.44 -13.64 -3.63
N ASN A 38 -24.36 -13.00 -3.18
CA ASN A 38 -24.18 -11.56 -3.18
C ASN A 38 -22.71 -11.18 -3.47
N PRO A 39 -22.33 -11.05 -4.76
CA PRO A 39 -20.94 -10.83 -5.16
C PRO A 39 -20.29 -9.54 -4.62
N ASP A 40 -21.08 -8.57 -4.15
CA ASP A 40 -20.57 -7.33 -3.53
C ASP A 40 -20.15 -7.54 -2.06
N ASN A 41 -20.54 -8.67 -1.45
CA ASN A 41 -20.13 -9.05 -0.11
C ASN A 41 -18.85 -9.90 -0.18
N THR A 42 -17.72 -9.25 0.06
CA THR A 42 -16.38 -9.87 0.03
C THR A 42 -15.72 -9.80 1.40
N ILE A 43 -14.83 -10.75 1.66
CA ILE A 43 -13.94 -10.79 2.82
C ILE A 43 -12.52 -10.91 2.29
N ASP A 44 -11.68 -9.90 2.54
CA ASP A 44 -10.26 -9.96 2.19
C ASP A 44 -9.54 -10.99 3.08
N ILE A 45 -8.70 -11.81 2.47
CA ILE A 45 -7.88 -12.80 3.19
C ILE A 45 -6.87 -12.10 4.11
N PHE A 46 -6.39 -10.91 3.73
CA PHE A 46 -5.41 -10.17 4.53
C PHE A 46 -6.04 -9.38 5.70
N ASP A 47 -7.37 -9.29 5.76
CA ASP A 47 -8.09 -8.84 6.97
C ASP A 47 -8.22 -9.96 8.03
N MET A 48 -7.72 -11.16 7.75
CA MET A 48 -7.76 -12.32 8.65
C MET A 48 -6.44 -12.45 9.44
N ASP A 49 -6.52 -13.10 10.60
CA ASP A 49 -5.32 -13.47 11.36
C ASP A 49 -4.63 -14.66 10.67
N GLU A 50 -3.32 -14.55 10.41
CA GLU A 50 -2.51 -15.69 9.97
C GLU A 50 -2.39 -16.75 11.09
N THR A 51 -2.56 -18.01 10.74
CA THR A 51 -2.32 -19.16 11.62
C THR A 51 -1.27 -20.09 11.02
N ASP A 52 -0.83 -21.11 11.77
CA ASP A 52 0.15 -22.07 11.29
C ASP A 52 -0.36 -22.87 10.06
N ASP A 53 -1.68 -23.08 9.96
CA ASP A 53 -2.32 -23.92 8.95
C ASP A 53 -3.24 -23.13 7.98
N GLY A 54 -3.27 -21.81 8.07
CA GLY A 54 -4.13 -20.98 7.21
C GLY A 54 -4.47 -19.62 7.79
N TYR A 55 -5.77 -19.32 7.83
CA TYR A 55 -6.32 -18.03 8.21
C TYR A 55 -7.46 -18.20 9.20
N ALA A 56 -7.62 -17.22 10.08
CA ALA A 56 -8.68 -17.24 11.05
C ALA A 56 -9.28 -15.85 11.25
N PHE A 57 -10.60 -15.78 11.36
CA PHE A 57 -11.30 -14.49 11.47
C PHE A 57 -12.58 -14.60 12.27
N ASN A 58 -13.03 -13.47 12.80
CA ASN A 58 -14.30 -13.38 13.50
C ASN A 58 -15.40 -13.09 12.49
N TYR A 59 -16.38 -13.96 12.39
CA TYR A 59 -17.46 -13.90 11.41
C TYR A 59 -18.79 -13.54 12.07
N SER A 60 -19.57 -12.69 11.41
CA SER A 60 -20.95 -12.38 11.79
C SER A 60 -21.92 -13.07 10.84
N PRO A 61 -22.65 -14.12 11.26
CA PRO A 61 -23.64 -14.79 10.41
C PRO A 61 -24.74 -13.86 9.89
N ALA A 62 -25.10 -12.82 10.66
CA ALA A 62 -26.10 -11.83 10.27
C ALA A 62 -25.63 -10.95 9.10
N LYS A 63 -24.35 -10.58 9.08
CA LYS A 63 -23.75 -9.77 8.00
C LYS A 63 -23.16 -10.62 6.88
N ARG A 64 -22.89 -11.89 7.16
CA ARG A 64 -22.10 -12.80 6.33
C ARG A 64 -20.73 -12.24 5.98
N ASN A 65 -20.11 -11.56 6.95
CA ASN A 65 -18.84 -10.87 6.79
C ASN A 65 -18.11 -10.81 8.14
N LEU A 66 -16.91 -10.24 8.16
CA LEU A 66 -16.11 -9.95 9.34
C LEU A 66 -16.95 -9.26 10.43
N SER A 67 -16.73 -9.69 11.66
CA SER A 67 -17.29 -9.10 12.86
C SER A 67 -16.27 -8.20 13.53
N SER A 68 -16.59 -6.91 13.65
CA SER A 68 -15.83 -5.98 14.48
C SER A 68 -16.00 -6.24 15.98
N ASN A 69 -16.99 -7.04 16.38
CA ASN A 69 -17.23 -7.39 17.78
C ASN A 69 -16.62 -8.76 18.10
N LEU A 70 -15.34 -8.76 18.46
CA LEU A 70 -14.53 -9.97 18.71
C LEU A 70 -15.09 -10.90 19.81
N ARG A 71 -16.02 -10.42 20.65
CA ARG A 71 -16.63 -11.18 21.77
C ARG A 71 -18.15 -11.08 21.80
N GLY A 72 -18.75 -10.72 20.67
CA GLY A 72 -20.20 -10.63 20.56
C GLY A 72 -20.85 -12.02 20.67
N PRO A 73 -22.06 -12.14 21.23
CA PRO A 73 -22.78 -13.41 21.30
C PRO A 73 -23.10 -13.97 19.91
N ASP A 74 -23.17 -13.12 18.89
CA ASP A 74 -23.48 -13.47 17.49
C ASP A 74 -22.23 -13.46 16.60
N THR A 75 -21.07 -13.80 17.16
CA THR A 75 -19.79 -13.90 16.44
C THR A 75 -19.23 -15.30 16.56
N VAL A 76 -18.84 -15.86 15.42
CA VAL A 76 -18.23 -17.19 15.32
C VAL A 76 -16.80 -17.04 14.85
N ARG A 77 -15.85 -17.69 15.51
CA ARG A 77 -14.47 -17.76 15.03
C ARG A 77 -14.40 -18.82 13.93
N ILE A 78 -13.99 -18.41 12.74
CA ILE A 78 -13.84 -19.28 11.58
C ILE A 78 -12.35 -19.46 11.32
N GLU A 79 -11.97 -20.69 10.95
CA GLU A 79 -10.64 -21.04 10.48
C GLU A 79 -10.78 -21.64 9.08
N ILE A 80 -9.94 -21.19 8.16
CA ILE A 80 -9.85 -21.73 6.80
C ILE A 80 -8.40 -22.11 6.49
N PRO A 81 -8.15 -23.15 5.69
CA PRO A 81 -6.82 -23.47 5.20
C PRO A 81 -6.21 -22.35 4.34
N GLU A 82 -4.91 -22.44 4.11
CA GLU A 82 -4.21 -21.63 3.10
C GLU A 82 -4.82 -21.75 1.69
N LEU A 83 -4.61 -20.72 0.86
CA LEU A 83 -5.13 -20.67 -0.50
C LEU A 83 -4.53 -21.77 -1.39
N VAL A 84 -3.29 -22.18 -1.14
CA VAL A 84 -2.65 -23.33 -1.80
C VAL A 84 -3.41 -24.64 -1.58
N ILE A 85 -4.16 -24.76 -0.48
CA ILE A 85 -5.02 -25.91 -0.17
C ILE A 85 -6.43 -25.68 -0.72
N LEU A 86 -6.98 -24.47 -0.56
CA LEU A 86 -8.34 -24.15 -0.97
C LEU A 86 -8.54 -24.12 -2.49
N ASP A 87 -7.59 -23.53 -3.23
CA ASP A 87 -7.59 -23.45 -4.69
C ASP A 87 -6.17 -23.68 -5.26
N PRO A 88 -5.68 -24.93 -5.22
CA PRO A 88 -4.35 -25.27 -5.73
C PRO A 88 -4.21 -24.94 -7.22
N GLU A 89 -5.27 -25.07 -8.02
CA GLU A 89 -5.19 -24.74 -9.43
C GLU A 89 -5.10 -23.22 -9.66
N GLY A 90 -5.86 -22.42 -8.90
CA GLY A 90 -5.78 -20.96 -8.90
C GLY A 90 -4.39 -20.46 -8.52
N MET A 91 -3.86 -20.96 -7.40
CA MET A 91 -2.51 -20.63 -6.93
C MET A 91 -1.44 -21.06 -7.95
N SER A 92 -1.54 -22.28 -8.49
CA SER A 92 -0.62 -22.78 -9.53
C SER A 92 -0.59 -21.86 -10.75
N ARG A 93 -1.75 -21.41 -11.23
CA ARG A 93 -1.86 -20.48 -12.37
C ARG A 93 -1.28 -19.10 -12.04
N GLN A 94 -1.63 -18.56 -10.87
CA GLN A 94 -1.23 -17.20 -10.47
C GLN A 94 0.29 -17.04 -10.33
N TYR A 95 0.95 -18.04 -9.75
CA TYR A 95 2.41 -18.02 -9.56
C TYR A 95 3.18 -18.81 -10.62
N ASN A 96 2.49 -19.40 -11.59
CA ASN A 96 3.09 -20.25 -12.63
C ASN A 96 3.94 -21.41 -12.03
N VAL A 97 3.43 -22.07 -11.00
CA VAL A 97 4.10 -23.17 -10.28
C VAL A 97 3.36 -24.48 -10.53
N LYS A 98 4.03 -25.48 -11.12
CA LYS A 98 3.41 -26.75 -11.52
C LYS A 98 3.17 -27.74 -10.38
N ASP A 99 4.03 -27.72 -9.36
CA ASP A 99 3.97 -28.62 -8.21
C ASP A 99 3.87 -27.82 -6.91
N LEU A 100 2.72 -27.96 -6.26
CA LEU A 100 2.40 -27.31 -4.99
C LEU A 100 2.57 -28.24 -3.79
N ASN A 101 3.03 -29.47 -3.98
CA ASN A 101 3.14 -30.44 -2.90
C ASN A 101 4.09 -29.93 -1.81
N GLY A 102 3.57 -29.80 -0.58
CA GLY A 102 4.30 -29.28 0.57
C GLY A 102 4.65 -27.79 0.50
N LYS A 103 4.06 -27.03 -0.45
CA LYS A 103 4.19 -25.57 -0.49
C LYS A 103 3.12 -24.91 0.35
N THR A 104 3.48 -23.78 0.93
CA THR A 104 2.60 -22.85 1.64
C THR A 104 2.31 -21.61 0.78
N ASP A 105 1.34 -20.80 1.20
CA ASP A 105 1.11 -19.47 0.63
C ASP A 105 2.36 -18.59 0.77
N TYR A 106 3.11 -18.76 1.87
CA TYR A 106 4.38 -18.08 2.09
C TYR A 106 5.42 -18.45 1.02
N ASP A 107 5.59 -19.75 0.73
CA ASP A 107 6.57 -20.23 -0.25
C ASP A 107 6.32 -19.70 -1.67
N LEU A 108 5.06 -19.37 -1.98
CA LEU A 108 4.65 -18.85 -3.27
C LEU A 108 4.76 -17.32 -3.35
N ARG A 109 4.56 -16.63 -2.23
CA ARG A 109 4.47 -15.16 -2.18
C ARG A 109 5.75 -14.47 -1.75
N VAL A 110 6.58 -15.15 -0.96
CA VAL A 110 7.81 -14.59 -0.39
C VAL A 110 9.02 -15.26 -1.03
N ASN A 111 9.84 -14.46 -1.72
CA ASN A 111 11.06 -14.96 -2.33
C ASN A 111 12.10 -15.30 -1.23
N PRO A 112 12.49 -16.58 -1.07
CA PRO A 112 13.43 -17.00 -0.02
C PRO A 112 14.81 -16.34 -0.15
N GLU A 113 15.27 -16.11 -1.39
CA GLU A 113 16.55 -15.45 -1.65
C GLU A 113 16.49 -13.97 -1.25
N ALA A 114 15.36 -13.30 -1.53
CA ALA A 114 15.14 -11.93 -1.09
C ALA A 114 15.16 -11.83 0.44
N PHE A 115 14.49 -12.77 1.12
CA PHE A 115 14.50 -12.85 2.58
C PHE A 115 15.90 -13.05 3.13
N HIS A 116 16.64 -14.04 2.62
CA HIS A 116 18.04 -14.29 3.01
C HIS A 116 18.95 -13.08 2.77
N ASN A 117 18.83 -12.42 1.61
CA ASN A 117 19.60 -11.22 1.30
C ASN A 117 19.28 -10.08 2.29
N ARG A 118 18.01 -9.89 2.64
CA ARG A 118 17.57 -8.81 3.53
C ARG A 118 17.90 -9.08 5.00
N VAL A 119 17.66 -10.31 5.47
CA VAL A 119 17.79 -10.70 6.88
C VAL A 119 19.22 -11.05 7.24
N ASP A 120 19.83 -11.98 6.50
CA ASP A 120 21.11 -12.59 6.86
C ASP A 120 22.30 -11.79 6.32
N LYS A 121 22.17 -11.23 5.10
CA LYS A 121 23.21 -10.40 4.49
C LYS A 121 23.05 -8.90 4.76
N GLY A 122 21.91 -8.49 5.35
CA GLY A 122 21.63 -7.09 5.64
C GLY A 122 21.51 -6.18 4.41
N LYS A 123 21.22 -6.73 3.23
CA LYS A 123 21.05 -5.94 2.00
C LYS A 123 19.77 -5.10 2.12
N LEU A 124 19.91 -3.78 2.05
CA LEU A 124 18.78 -2.86 2.00
C LEU A 124 18.08 -2.94 0.64
N PRO A 125 16.74 -2.78 0.59
CA PRO A 125 16.04 -2.57 -0.67
C PRO A 125 16.53 -1.30 -1.37
N GLU A 126 16.38 -1.27 -2.69
CA GLU A 126 16.78 -0.14 -3.53
C GLU A 126 15.58 0.40 -4.31
N ILE A 127 15.48 1.73 -4.46
CA ILE A 127 14.50 2.37 -5.34
C ILE A 127 15.21 3.28 -6.35
N GLN A 128 14.78 3.21 -7.61
CA GLN A 128 15.19 4.14 -8.66
C GLN A 128 14.22 5.33 -8.71
N ILE A 129 14.76 6.55 -8.62
CA ILE A 129 14.00 7.80 -8.69
C ILE A 129 14.72 8.72 -9.67
N GLU A 130 14.06 9.07 -10.79
CA GLU A 130 14.60 9.98 -11.80
C GLU A 130 16.03 9.61 -12.27
N GLY A 131 16.32 8.32 -12.41
CA GLY A 131 17.63 7.80 -12.83
C GLY A 131 18.69 7.72 -11.72
N HIS A 132 18.32 7.97 -10.47
CA HIS A 132 19.18 7.85 -9.30
C HIS A 132 18.75 6.68 -8.42
N THR A 133 19.72 5.92 -7.91
CA THR A 133 19.48 4.82 -6.99
C THR A 133 19.54 5.29 -5.55
N PHE A 134 18.56 4.89 -4.74
CA PHE A 134 18.51 5.13 -3.31
C PHE A 134 18.42 3.79 -2.57
N TYR A 135 19.07 3.71 -1.41
CA TYR A 135 18.78 2.67 -0.43
C TYR A 135 17.57 3.07 0.40
N VAL A 136 16.66 2.13 0.61
CA VAL A 136 15.59 2.26 1.61
C VAL A 136 16.21 1.97 2.98
N ASP A 137 16.47 3.01 3.76
CA ASP A 137 17.19 2.92 5.03
C ASP A 137 16.29 3.40 6.17
N LEU A 138 15.34 2.55 6.57
CA LEU A 138 14.35 2.91 7.60
C LEU A 138 14.99 3.16 8.97
N ARG A 139 16.15 2.56 9.26
CA ARG A 139 16.89 2.85 10.48
C ARG A 139 17.41 4.29 10.51
N MET A 140 17.73 4.86 9.35
CA MET A 140 18.12 6.25 9.20
C MET A 140 16.94 7.17 8.87
N ASP A 141 15.72 6.63 8.84
CA ASP A 141 14.49 7.33 8.47
C ASP A 141 14.58 8.00 7.09
N LYS A 142 15.18 7.33 6.09
CA LYS A 142 15.31 7.93 4.75
C LYS A 142 15.52 6.98 3.59
N LEU A 143 15.18 7.47 2.41
CA LEU A 143 15.77 7.07 1.14
C LEU A 143 17.13 7.76 1.00
N ARG A 144 18.19 6.98 1.18
CA ARG A 144 19.58 7.47 1.15
C ARG A 144 20.18 7.28 -0.25
N PRO A 145 20.62 8.33 -0.95
CA PRO A 145 21.25 8.19 -2.26
C PRO A 145 22.44 7.22 -2.18
N LYS A 146 22.56 6.35 -3.18
CA LYS A 146 23.62 5.33 -3.23
C LYS A 146 24.99 5.93 -3.55
N ASP A 147 25.00 6.95 -4.41
CA ASP A 147 26.22 7.52 -5.01
C ASP A 147 26.44 9.01 -4.65
N ASP A 148 25.65 9.56 -3.72
CA ASP A 148 25.78 10.94 -3.25
C ASP A 148 25.63 10.99 -1.73
N PHE A 149 26.77 11.01 -1.05
CA PHE A 149 26.86 11.02 0.40
C PHE A 149 26.72 12.43 1.02
N ILE A 150 26.63 13.47 0.19
CA ILE A 150 26.45 14.86 0.63
C ILE A 150 24.96 15.18 0.73
N SER A 151 24.17 14.68 -0.23
CA SER A 151 22.71 14.83 -0.21
C SER A 151 22.10 14.21 1.06
N ASP A 152 21.14 14.92 1.64
CA ASP A 152 20.41 14.42 2.80
C ASP A 152 19.45 13.28 2.43
N GLY A 153 19.11 13.15 1.14
CA GLY A 153 18.16 12.19 0.60
C GLY A 153 16.72 12.63 0.80
N ILE A 154 15.82 11.66 0.96
CA ILE A 154 14.40 11.92 1.27
C ILE A 154 14.10 11.27 2.61
N ARG A 155 13.82 12.06 3.66
CA ARG A 155 13.41 11.51 4.95
C ARG A 155 11.95 11.13 4.93
N PHE A 156 11.58 10.01 5.54
CA PHE A 156 10.16 9.62 5.57
C PHE A 156 9.34 10.57 6.44
N SER A 157 9.88 10.98 7.58
CA SER A 157 9.27 12.00 8.46
C SER A 157 8.98 13.34 7.78
N ASP A 158 9.80 13.75 6.81
CA ASP A 158 9.59 15.00 6.06
C ASP A 158 8.45 14.90 5.04
N ILE A 159 8.08 13.68 4.63
CA ILE A 159 7.07 13.44 3.58
C ILE A 159 5.77 12.80 4.10
N GLU A 160 5.63 12.62 5.42
CA GLU A 160 4.43 12.01 6.02
C GLU A 160 3.13 12.73 5.61
N ASN A 161 3.16 14.06 5.50
CA ASN A 161 1.99 14.86 5.10
C ASN A 161 1.61 14.70 3.61
N TYR A 162 2.41 13.97 2.84
CA TYR A 162 2.18 13.68 1.42
C TYR A 162 1.69 12.23 1.20
N LEU A 163 1.30 11.54 2.27
CA LEU A 163 0.73 10.19 2.20
C LEU A 163 -0.67 10.22 1.58
N ASP A 164 -0.86 9.45 0.52
CA ASP A 164 -2.16 9.00 0.05
C ASP A 164 -2.49 7.68 0.74
N GLU A 165 -3.29 7.74 1.81
CA GLU A 165 -3.67 6.56 2.60
C GLU A 165 -4.46 5.52 1.79
N GLN A 166 -5.20 5.93 0.76
CA GLN A 166 -6.02 5.00 -0.04
C GLN A 166 -5.15 4.17 -0.98
N ARG A 167 -4.10 4.78 -1.52
CA ARG A 167 -3.16 4.13 -2.44
C ARG A 167 -1.94 3.55 -1.70
N ASP A 168 -1.73 3.97 -0.46
CA ASP A 168 -0.61 3.61 0.40
C ASP A 168 0.72 3.87 -0.33
N ILE A 169 0.86 5.13 -0.75
CA ILE A 169 2.02 5.73 -1.41
C ILE A 169 2.21 7.17 -0.91
N TYR A 170 3.43 7.68 -0.98
CA TYR A 170 3.72 9.10 -0.91
C TYR A 170 3.68 9.71 -2.32
N ILE A 171 3.08 10.89 -2.47
CA ILE A 171 3.06 11.67 -3.71
C ILE A 171 3.76 13.00 -3.44
N ILE A 172 5.05 13.09 -3.77
CA ILE A 172 5.91 14.18 -3.28
C ILE A 172 6.49 15.05 -4.40
N PRO A 173 6.66 16.36 -4.18
CA PRO A 173 7.54 17.18 -4.98
C PRO A 173 9.02 16.81 -4.73
N TYR A 174 9.79 16.69 -5.80
CA TYR A 174 11.16 16.21 -5.78
C TYR A 174 12.05 17.02 -6.73
N ASP A 175 13.24 17.41 -6.24
CA ASP A 175 14.29 18.07 -7.03
C ASP A 175 15.27 16.99 -7.53
N PRO A 176 15.22 16.60 -8.83
CA PRO A 176 16.10 15.57 -9.37
C PRO A 176 17.57 15.99 -9.43
N ARG A 177 17.88 17.30 -9.37
CA ARG A 177 19.28 17.77 -9.39
C ARG A 177 19.92 17.62 -8.02
N LYS A 178 19.18 17.95 -6.96
CA LYS A 178 19.64 17.79 -5.56
C LYS A 178 19.43 16.39 -5.00
N ARG A 179 18.53 15.62 -5.61
CA ARG A 179 18.13 14.28 -5.18
C ARG A 179 17.40 14.29 -3.84
N GLU A 180 16.59 15.32 -3.63
CA GLU A 180 15.97 15.64 -2.35
C GLU A 180 14.49 15.96 -2.55
N PHE A 181 13.72 15.69 -1.50
CA PHE A 181 12.39 16.26 -1.34
C PHE A 181 12.50 17.79 -1.24
N THR A 182 11.56 18.52 -1.85
CA THR A 182 11.51 19.98 -1.73
C THR A 182 10.07 20.40 -1.52
N ASP A 183 9.77 20.89 -0.33
CA ASP A 183 8.43 21.31 0.05
C ASP A 183 7.94 22.50 -0.78
N ILE A 184 6.64 22.55 -1.03
CA ILE A 184 5.99 23.64 -1.76
C ILE A 184 5.27 24.54 -0.75
N ASP A 185 5.59 25.83 -0.76
CA ASP A 185 4.82 26.83 -0.01
C ASP A 185 3.46 27.08 -0.69
N TYR A 186 2.47 26.30 -0.30
CA TYR A 186 1.10 26.41 -0.82
C TYR A 186 0.40 27.73 -0.47
N GLU A 187 0.85 28.47 0.55
CA GLU A 187 0.24 29.74 0.95
C GLU A 187 0.58 30.87 -0.03
N THR A 188 1.75 30.79 -0.66
CA THR A 188 2.28 31.89 -1.48
C THR A 188 2.56 31.51 -2.94
N ILE A 189 2.48 30.23 -3.30
CA ILE A 189 2.74 29.79 -4.67
C ILE A 189 1.83 30.50 -5.70
N THR A 190 2.44 31.02 -6.76
CA THR A 190 1.75 31.74 -7.85
C THR A 190 2.14 31.25 -9.24
N GLU A 191 3.13 30.37 -9.35
CA GLU A 191 3.53 29.70 -10.59
C GLU A 191 3.99 28.26 -10.32
N ILE A 192 3.94 27.42 -11.35
CA ILE A 192 4.40 26.03 -11.26
C ILE A 192 5.93 26.01 -11.16
N PRO A 193 6.53 25.36 -10.14
CA PRO A 193 7.97 25.21 -10.03
C PRO A 193 8.55 24.45 -11.23
N LYS A 194 9.62 24.96 -11.83
CA LYS A 194 10.20 24.41 -13.08
C LYS A 194 11.30 23.39 -12.85
N ASP A 195 11.83 23.36 -11.64
CA ASP A 195 12.92 22.52 -11.17
C ASP A 195 12.42 21.28 -10.42
N LEU A 196 11.14 21.24 -10.06
CA LEU A 196 10.53 20.11 -9.36
C LEU A 196 9.76 19.21 -10.32
N VAL A 197 9.80 17.91 -10.03
CA VAL A 197 8.88 16.91 -10.56
C VAL A 197 8.06 16.34 -9.41
N VAL A 198 6.94 15.68 -9.71
CA VAL A 198 6.17 14.95 -8.70
C VAL A 198 6.38 13.46 -8.93
N ILE A 199 6.70 12.73 -7.86
CA ILE A 199 6.96 11.30 -7.89
C ILE A 199 6.09 10.55 -6.90
N GLU A 200 5.79 9.30 -7.23
CA GLU A 200 5.09 8.36 -6.38
C GLU A 200 6.08 7.34 -5.82
N ILE A 201 6.04 7.17 -4.51
CA ILE A 201 6.91 6.25 -3.77
C ILE A 201 6.02 5.38 -2.88
N PRO A 202 6.15 4.04 -2.89
CA PRO A 202 5.46 3.20 -1.91
C PRO A 202 5.78 3.62 -0.47
N THR A 203 4.90 3.32 0.47
CA THR A 203 5.18 3.56 1.89
C THR A 203 6.39 2.79 2.38
N ASP A 204 6.98 3.24 3.48
CA ASP A 204 8.12 2.60 4.13
C ASP A 204 7.85 1.11 4.46
N TYR A 205 6.63 0.77 4.88
CA TYR A 205 6.18 -0.61 5.07
C TYR A 205 6.26 -1.44 3.78
N LYS A 206 5.79 -0.91 2.64
CA LYS A 206 5.90 -1.59 1.33
C LYS A 206 7.34 -1.67 0.82
N LEU A 207 8.14 -0.65 1.08
CA LEU A 207 9.52 -0.55 0.60
C LEU A 207 10.48 -1.49 1.34
N ASP A 208 10.32 -1.65 2.65
CA ASP A 208 11.11 -2.56 3.47
C ASP A 208 10.27 -3.14 4.62
N PRO A 209 9.37 -4.10 4.35
CA PRO A 209 8.48 -4.64 5.38
C PRO A 209 9.24 -5.30 6.53
N ILE A 210 10.41 -5.88 6.25
CA ILE A 210 11.29 -6.44 7.28
C ILE A 210 11.91 -5.33 8.14
N GLY A 211 12.38 -4.24 7.52
CA GLY A 211 12.86 -3.06 8.23
C GLY A 211 11.78 -2.46 9.13
N TRP A 212 10.58 -2.31 8.60
CA TRP A 212 9.42 -1.77 9.30
C TRP A 212 9.02 -2.65 10.48
N ASN A 213 8.94 -3.98 10.27
CA ASN A 213 8.66 -4.95 11.33
C ASN A 213 9.66 -4.84 12.48
N ARG A 214 10.96 -4.70 12.18
CA ARG A 214 12.01 -4.54 13.19
C ARG A 214 11.86 -3.26 14.00
N LEU A 215 11.47 -2.16 13.37
CA LEU A 215 11.25 -0.87 14.05
C LEU A 215 10.05 -0.93 15.01
N HIS A 216 9.01 -1.70 14.65
CA HIS A 216 7.76 -1.79 15.40
C HIS A 216 7.67 -3.02 16.33
N GLY A 217 8.71 -3.85 16.38
CA GLY A 217 8.78 -5.00 17.29
C GLY A 217 8.05 -6.25 16.80
N TYR A 218 7.71 -6.33 15.51
CA TYR A 218 7.10 -7.49 14.90
C TYR A 218 8.15 -8.53 14.45
N PRO A 219 7.78 -9.82 14.36
CA PRO A 219 8.60 -10.82 13.71
C PRO A 219 8.95 -10.41 12.27
N PRO A 220 10.14 -10.74 11.75
CA PRO A 220 10.53 -10.39 10.38
C PRO A 220 9.57 -10.89 9.29
N THR A 221 8.85 -11.98 9.55
CA THR A 221 7.92 -12.61 8.61
C THR A 221 6.52 -12.00 8.62
N TYR A 222 6.21 -11.14 9.59
CA TYR A 222 4.88 -10.56 9.76
C TYR A 222 4.44 -9.77 8.50
N GLY A 223 3.24 -10.04 8.00
CA GLY A 223 2.66 -9.35 6.85
C GLY A 223 3.33 -9.64 5.50
N LEU A 224 4.39 -10.46 5.44
CA LEU A 224 5.09 -10.74 4.19
C LEU A 224 4.24 -11.53 3.20
N LYS A 225 3.24 -12.31 3.67
CA LYS A 225 2.26 -12.91 2.75
C LYS A 225 1.48 -11.79 2.07
N GLU A 226 1.01 -10.77 2.75
CA GLU A 226 0.27 -9.67 2.12
C GLU A 226 1.13 -8.87 1.13
N VAL A 227 2.24 -8.30 1.59
CA VAL A 227 3.00 -7.31 0.80
C VAL A 227 4.11 -7.92 -0.08
N GLY A 228 4.47 -9.18 0.15
CA GLY A 228 5.62 -9.81 -0.48
C GLY A 228 6.95 -9.29 0.06
N LEU A 229 8.03 -9.52 -0.70
CA LEU A 229 9.36 -8.99 -0.35
C LEU A 229 10.17 -8.58 -1.59
N PRO A 230 9.74 -7.54 -2.33
CA PRO A 230 10.56 -6.94 -3.37
C PRO A 230 11.77 -6.20 -2.76
N LEU A 231 12.93 -6.32 -3.40
CA LEU A 231 14.16 -5.60 -3.00
C LEU A 231 14.55 -4.48 -3.98
N ASN A 232 13.84 -4.35 -5.10
CA ASN A 232 14.12 -3.33 -6.11
C ASN A 232 12.81 -2.69 -6.55
N PHE A 233 12.79 -1.37 -6.54
CA PHE A 233 11.63 -0.55 -6.90
C PHE A 233 12.02 0.49 -7.94
N VAL A 234 11.01 1.01 -8.63
CA VAL A 234 11.13 2.16 -9.52
C VAL A 234 9.99 3.10 -9.15
N ALA A 235 10.30 4.34 -8.80
CA ALA A 235 9.29 5.37 -8.57
C ALA A 235 8.59 5.74 -9.87
N SER A 236 7.29 5.98 -9.77
CA SER A 236 6.49 6.47 -10.89
C SER A 236 6.45 8.00 -10.87
N ARG A 237 6.16 8.62 -12.02
CA ARG A 237 5.87 10.05 -12.08
C ARG A 237 4.38 10.30 -11.84
N ALA A 238 4.10 11.31 -11.01
CA ALA A 238 2.81 11.95 -10.86
C ALA A 238 2.86 13.36 -11.45
N THR A 239 1.80 14.13 -11.23
CA THR A 239 1.61 15.48 -11.76
C THR A 239 1.46 16.51 -10.64
N MET A 240 1.62 17.78 -10.99
CA MET A 240 1.41 18.89 -10.05
C MET A 240 -0.06 18.98 -9.61
N GLU A 241 -0.98 18.50 -10.45
CA GLU A 241 -2.40 18.35 -10.14
C GLU A 241 -2.65 17.37 -9.00
N ASP A 242 -1.91 16.26 -8.91
CA ASP A 242 -2.06 15.24 -7.87
C ASP A 242 -1.74 15.78 -6.47
N ILE A 243 -0.95 16.86 -6.40
CA ILE A 243 -0.62 17.59 -5.16
C ILE A 243 -1.27 18.99 -5.10
N PHE A 244 -2.33 19.23 -5.89
CA PHE A 244 -3.16 20.43 -5.85
C PHE A 244 -2.45 21.77 -6.16
N VAL A 245 -1.23 21.76 -6.70
CA VAL A 245 -0.45 22.97 -6.99
C VAL A 245 -1.18 23.95 -7.92
N PRO A 246 -1.75 23.53 -9.07
CA PRO A 246 -2.47 24.45 -9.96
C PRO A 246 -3.69 25.11 -9.32
N GLN A 247 -4.39 24.37 -8.44
CA GLN A 247 -5.53 24.91 -7.70
C GLN A 247 -5.07 26.00 -6.72
N LYS A 248 -3.98 25.74 -5.99
CA LYS A 248 -3.43 26.71 -5.02
C LYS A 248 -2.91 27.98 -5.69
N ILE A 249 -2.26 27.87 -6.85
CA ILE A 249 -1.88 29.03 -7.67
C ILE A 249 -3.09 29.90 -7.99
N LYS A 250 -4.21 29.29 -8.42
CA LYS A 250 -5.43 30.02 -8.75
C LYS A 250 -6.00 30.73 -7.53
N GLU A 251 -6.12 30.03 -6.40
CA GLU A 251 -6.61 30.57 -5.13
C GLU A 251 -5.77 31.76 -4.64
N ASN A 252 -4.45 31.67 -4.75
CA ASN A 252 -3.52 32.71 -4.32
C ASN A 252 -3.59 33.95 -5.21
N ILE A 253 -3.61 33.78 -6.55
CA ILE A 253 -3.76 34.90 -7.49
C ILE A 253 -5.10 35.63 -7.30
N GLU A 254 -6.19 34.91 -7.06
CA GLU A 254 -7.51 35.50 -6.78
C GLU A 254 -7.51 36.27 -5.45
N SER A 255 -6.87 35.71 -4.41
CA SER A 255 -6.74 36.35 -3.10
C SER A 255 -5.92 37.63 -3.18
N MET A 256 -4.83 37.63 -3.95
CA MET A 256 -4.01 38.83 -4.20
C MET A 256 -4.85 39.92 -4.88
N LYS A 257 -5.59 39.62 -5.95
CA LYS A 257 -6.45 40.60 -6.65
C LYS A 257 -7.48 41.24 -5.72
N LYS A 258 -8.14 40.45 -4.87
CA LYS A 258 -9.12 40.96 -3.89
C LYS A 258 -8.50 41.90 -2.86
N GLN A 259 -7.25 41.67 -2.46
CA GLN A 259 -6.53 42.57 -1.55
C GLN A 259 -6.13 43.88 -2.24
N THR A 260 -5.74 43.83 -3.51
CA THR A 260 -5.43 45.04 -4.30
C THR A 260 -6.68 45.90 -4.54
N ASP A 261 -7.85 45.28 -4.72
CA ASP A 261 -9.11 45.97 -4.99
C ASP A 261 -9.77 46.58 -3.72
N ASN A 262 -9.33 46.20 -2.50
CA ASN A 262 -9.81 46.74 -1.22
C ASN A 262 -8.65 47.20 -0.30
N PRO A 263 -7.97 48.32 -0.59
CA PRO A 263 -6.80 48.77 0.19
C PRO A 263 -7.12 49.31 1.60
N SER A 264 -8.39 49.43 2.00
CA SER A 264 -8.79 50.02 3.27
C SER A 264 -8.95 48.97 4.38
N ASN A 265 -7.84 48.49 4.97
CA ASN A 265 -7.83 47.99 6.36
C ASN A 265 -6.46 47.87 7.05
N SER A 266 -5.37 48.41 6.49
CA SER A 266 -4.03 48.28 7.09
C SER A 266 -3.30 49.61 7.32
N VAL A 267 -3.97 50.64 7.86
CA VAL A 267 -3.24 51.76 8.50
C VAL A 267 -3.97 52.25 9.76
N GLY A 268 -3.33 52.07 10.93
CA GLY A 268 -3.42 53.05 12.03
C GLY A 268 -4.05 52.61 13.35
N LYS A 269 -3.30 51.86 14.18
CA LYS A 269 -3.36 52.02 15.65
C LYS A 269 -1.96 52.09 16.26
N SER A 270 -1.24 53.17 15.93
CA SER A 270 -0.23 53.71 16.84
C SER A 270 -0.94 54.67 17.80
N ARG A 271 -1.26 54.21 19.01
CA ARG A 271 -1.59 55.12 20.13
C ARG A 271 -0.33 55.32 20.96
N LYS A 272 0.23 56.53 20.89
CA LYS A 272 1.01 57.13 21.98
C LYS A 272 0.12 57.21 23.22
N ILE A 273 0.60 56.70 24.35
CA ILE A 273 0.69 57.43 25.63
C ILE A 273 2.01 57.01 26.27
#